data_AF-A0A8T6VQ51-F1
#
_entry.id   AF-A0A8T6VQ51-F1
#
_cell.length_a   1.000
_cell.length_b   1.000
_cell.length_c   1.000
_cell.angle_alpha   90.00
_cell.angle_beta   90.00
_cell.angle_gamma   90.00
#
_symmetry.space_group_name_H-M   'P 1'
#
loop_
_entity.id
_entity.type
_entity.pdbx_description
1 polymer ?
#
loop_
_entity_poly.entity_id
_entity_poly.type
_entity_poly.pdbx_seq_one_letter_code
_entity_poly.pdbx_strand_id
1 'polypeptide(L)' 'DGKGVDVIFDQVGASAWDNNMKSIKSKGRVLLVGVVGGGQTTFNFGPVIMRDISILGVTVFNAPRQNLINVINLVSL' A
#
# COMPACT_ATOMS: atom_id res chain seq x y z
N ASP A 1 -13.27 6.93 -13.66
CA ASP A 1 -12.88 8.31 -14.09
C ASP A 1 -11.36 8.48 -14.28
N GLY A 2 -10.58 7.42 -14.44
CA GLY A 2 -9.17 7.51 -14.86
C GLY A 2 -8.19 8.03 -13.80
N LYS A 3 -8.64 8.24 -12.55
CA LYS A 3 -7.84 8.86 -11.48
C LYS A 3 -6.96 7.87 -10.70
N GLY A 4 -7.07 6.56 -10.96
CA GLY A 4 -6.45 5.50 -10.16
C GLY A 4 -7.34 5.01 -9.01
N VAL A 5 -6.83 4.11 -8.18
CA VAL A 5 -7.56 3.49 -7.05
C VAL A 5 -7.26 4.18 -5.72
N ASP A 6 -8.26 4.20 -4.83
CA ASP A 6 -8.15 4.71 -3.45
C ASP A 6 -7.19 3.88 -2.59
N VAL A 7 -7.33 2.56 -2.66
CA VAL A 7 -6.61 1.62 -1.81
C VAL A 7 -6.07 0.47 -2.66
N ILE A 8 -4.83 0.09 -2.40
CA ILE A 8 -4.21 -1.13 -2.92
C ILE A 8 -3.99 -2.08 -1.75
N PHE A 9 -4.41 -3.33 -1.92
CA PHE A 9 -4.08 -4.44 -1.03
C PHE A 9 -3.02 -5.30 -1.71
N ASP A 10 -1.77 -5.19 -1.27
CA ASP A 10 -0.61 -5.78 -1.92
C ASP A 10 -0.08 -7.01 -1.16
N GLN A 11 -0.26 -8.18 -1.76
CA GLN A 11 0.32 -9.45 -1.30
C GLN A 11 1.61 -9.83 -2.04
N VAL A 12 1.95 -9.08 -3.08
CA VAL A 12 3.00 -9.42 -4.04
C VAL A 12 4.30 -8.71 -3.69
N GLY A 13 4.26 -7.43 -3.34
CA GLY A 13 5.45 -6.67 -2.96
C GLY A 13 6.33 -6.32 -4.17
N ALA A 14 7.61 -6.71 -4.14
CA ALA A 14 8.64 -6.14 -5.01
C ALA A 14 8.29 -6.09 -6.51
N SER A 15 7.83 -7.20 -7.09
CA SER A 15 7.52 -7.26 -8.52
C SER A 15 6.25 -6.52 -8.94
N ALA A 16 5.37 -6.16 -7.99
CA ALA A 16 4.16 -5.38 -8.24
C ALA A 16 4.30 -3.89 -7.96
N TRP A 17 5.36 -3.48 -7.25
CA TRP A 17 5.51 -2.14 -6.69
C TRP A 17 5.29 -1.01 -7.71
N ASP A 18 5.98 -1.05 -8.85
CA ASP A 18 5.89 0.02 -9.86
C ASP A 18 4.49 0.13 -10.48
N ASN A 19 3.82 -1.02 -10.68
CA ASN A 19 2.45 -1.04 -11.18
C ASN A 19 1.47 -0.51 -10.13
N ASN A 20 1.70 -0.82 -8.86
CA ASN A 20 0.92 -0.28 -7.75
C ASN A 20 1.07 1.25 -7.67
N MET A 21 2.29 1.78 -7.81
CA MET A 21 2.55 3.22 -7.81
C MET A 21 1.89 3.95 -8.99
N LYS A 22 1.81 3.31 -10.17
CA LYS A 22 1.09 3.87 -11.33
C LYS A 22 -0.43 3.83 -11.16
N SER A 23 -0.94 2.81 -10.46
CA SER A 23 -2.39 2.54 -10.36
C SER A 23 -3.07 3.28 -9.22
N ILE A 24 -2.35 3.59 -8.15
CA ILE A 24 -2.92 4.34 -7.01
C ILE A 24 -3.26 5.77 -7.42
N LYS A 25 -4.17 6.44 -6.72
CA LYS A 25 -4.46 7.88 -6.90
C LYS A 25 -3.72 8.74 -5.87
N SER A 26 -3.71 10.07 -6.03
CA SER A 26 -3.19 10.98 -4.99
C SER A 26 -4.03 10.87 -3.71
N LYS A 27 -3.38 10.92 -2.54
CA LYS A 27 -3.91 10.60 -1.21
C LYS A 27 -4.35 9.14 -1.04
N GLY A 28 -3.99 8.28 -1.98
CA GLY A 28 -4.28 6.85 -1.93
C GLY A 28 -3.42 6.11 -0.92
N ARG A 29 -3.81 4.87 -0.63
CA ARG A 29 -3.19 4.04 0.39
C ARG A 29 -2.78 2.66 -0.11
N VAL A 30 -1.58 2.22 0.26
CA VAL A 30 -1.09 0.87 0.02
C VAL A 30 -1.03 0.10 1.34
N LEU A 31 -1.76 -1.00 1.40
CA LEU A 31 -1.65 -2.00 2.44
C LEU A 31 -0.70 -3.10 1.95
N LEU A 32 0.53 -3.12 2.45
CA LEU A 32 1.51 -4.15 2.10
C LEU A 32 1.43 -5.29 3.11
N VAL A 33 1.02 -6.46 2.64
CA VAL A 33 0.66 -7.59 3.50
C VAL A 33 1.53 -8.82 3.24
N GLY A 34 2.09 -8.93 2.03
CA GLY A 34 2.89 -10.06 1.61
C GLY A 34 3.95 -9.66 0.59
N VAL A 35 4.84 -10.61 0.29
CA VAL A 35 6.01 -10.43 -0.58
C VAL A 35 6.17 -11.59 -1.55
N VAL A 36 5.07 -12.13 -2.08
CA VAL A 36 5.09 -13.30 -3.01
C VAL A 36 6.00 -13.05 -4.22
N GLY A 37 6.07 -11.81 -4.68
CA GLY A 37 6.91 -11.35 -5.79
C GLY A 37 8.29 -10.81 -5.37
N GLY A 38 8.69 -10.99 -4.11
CA GLY A 38 9.97 -10.57 -3.56
C GLY A 38 9.86 -9.54 -2.44
N GLY A 39 10.77 -9.63 -1.46
CA GLY A 39 10.77 -8.78 -0.27
C GLY A 39 11.58 -7.49 -0.36
N GLN A 40 12.24 -7.24 -1.49
CA GLN A 40 13.11 -6.08 -1.69
C GLN A 40 12.92 -5.50 -3.08
N THR A 41 12.81 -4.17 -3.16
CA THR A 41 12.78 -3.43 -4.42
C THR A 41 13.44 -2.07 -4.21
N THR A 42 14.02 -1.52 -5.27
CA THR A 42 14.48 -0.13 -5.31
C THR A 42 13.33 0.72 -5.80
N PHE A 43 12.99 1.80 -5.08
CA PHE A 43 11.94 2.70 -5.54
C PHE A 43 12.22 4.17 -5.26
N ASN A 44 11.52 5.02 -6.02
CA ASN A 44 11.59 6.48 -5.89
C ASN A 44 10.55 6.97 -4.86
N PHE A 45 11.01 7.70 -3.84
CA PHE A 45 10.13 8.31 -2.82
C PHE A 45 9.36 9.53 -3.33
N GLY A 46 9.79 10.16 -4.42
CA GLY A 46 9.18 11.37 -4.97
C GLY A 46 7.67 11.23 -5.22
N PRO A 47 7.20 10.20 -5.95
CA PRO A 47 5.77 9.95 -6.14
C PRO A 47 4.99 9.75 -4.83
N VAL A 48 5.59 9.10 -3.83
CA VAL A 48 4.95 8.88 -2.52
C VAL A 48 4.70 10.21 -1.82
N ILE A 49 5.72 11.09 -1.79
CA ILE A 49 5.65 12.40 -1.15
C ILE A 49 4.73 13.34 -1.91
N MET A 50 4.94 13.51 -3.22
CA MET A 50 4.21 14.50 -4.04
C MET A 50 2.73 14.18 -4.20
N ARG A 51 2.32 12.95 -3.89
CA ARG A 51 0.95 12.48 -4.04
C ARG A 51 0.34 12.06 -2.71
N ASP A 52 0.95 12.39 -1.57
CA ASP A 52 0.45 12.05 -0.22
C ASP A 52 0.07 10.56 -0.07
N ILE A 53 0.85 9.64 -0.65
CA ILE A 53 0.54 8.22 -0.60
C ILE A 53 0.91 7.66 0.77
N SER A 54 -0.04 6.99 1.41
CA SER A 54 0.21 6.26 2.66
C SER A 54 0.60 4.82 2.36
N ILE A 55 1.64 4.29 3.01
CA ILE A 55 2.05 2.89 2.91
C ILE A 55 2.04 2.30 4.31
N LEU A 56 1.27 1.22 4.51
CA LEU A 56 1.17 0.53 5.79
C LEU A 56 1.53 -0.95 5.59
N GLY A 57 2.59 -1.39 6.27
CA GLY A 57 2.90 -2.80 6.42
C GLY A 57 1.93 -3.46 7.42
N VAL A 58 1.34 -4.59 7.04
CA VAL A 58 0.39 -5.32 7.88
C VAL A 58 0.73 -6.80 7.89
N THR A 59 0.99 -7.33 9.08
CA THR A 59 0.95 -8.77 9.33
C THR A 59 -0.47 -9.20 9.62
N VAL A 60 -0.96 -10.24 8.94
CA VAL A 60 -2.30 -10.82 9.20
C VAL A 60 -2.24 -11.95 10.23
N PHE A 61 -1.08 -12.60 10.36
CA PHE A 61 -0.87 -13.67 11.33
C PHE A 61 -0.66 -13.09 12.73
N ASN A 62 -1.56 -13.43 13.65
CA ASN A 62 -1.54 -12.99 15.05
C ASN A 62 -1.53 -11.46 15.24
N ALA A 63 -2.11 -10.72 14.28
CA ALA A 63 -2.17 -9.27 14.33
C ALA A 63 -2.93 -8.81 15.59
N PRO A 64 -2.33 -8.00 16.47
CA PRO A 64 -3.07 -7.37 17.56
C PRO A 64 -4.30 -6.66 17.01
N ARG A 65 -5.43 -6.68 17.73
CA ARG A 65 -6.68 -5.99 17.32
C ARG A 65 -6.43 -4.54 16.86
N GLN A 66 -5.42 -3.88 17.45
CA GLN A 66 -5.00 -2.55 17.07
C GLN A 66 -4.53 -2.43 15.60
N ASN A 67 -3.84 -3.44 15.07
CA ASN A 67 -3.40 -3.45 13.67
C ASN A 67 -4.62 -3.49 12.73
N LEU A 68 -5.65 -4.27 13.07
CA LEU A 68 -6.90 -4.31 12.30
C LEU A 68 -7.63 -2.96 12.32
N ILE A 69 -7.63 -2.27 13.46
CA ILE A 69 -8.18 -0.90 13.58
C ILE A 69 -7.42 0.07 12.68
N ASN A 70 -6.08 -0.02 12.66
CA ASN A 70 -5.26 0.83 11.80
C ASN A 70 -5.59 0.60 10.32
N VAL A 71 -5.80 -0.65 9.89
CA VAL A 71 -6.27 -0.95 8.52
C VAL A 71 -7.63 -0.31 8.25
N ILE A 72 -8.60 -0.48 9.15
CA ILE A 72 -9.94 0.08 8.99
C ILE A 72 -9.89 1.60 8.87
N ASN A 73 -9.15 2.29 9.75
CA ASN A 73 -9.01 3.75 9.72
C ASN A 73 -8.37 4.24 8.42
N LEU A 74 -7.41 3.47 7.90
CA LEU A 74 -6.70 3.80 6.69
C LEU A 74 -7.57 3.62 5.44
N VAL A 75 -8.60 2.77 5.47
CA VAL A 75 -9.57 2.61 4.37
C VAL A 75 -10.78 3.53 4.52
N SER A 76 -11.11 3.97 5.74
CA SER A 76 -12.37 4.69 6.06
C SER A 76 -12.28 6.21 6.02
N LEU A 77 -11.07 6.79 5.96
CA LEU A 77 -10.83 8.23 5.82
C LEU A 77 -10.67 8.64 4.36
#